data_AF-A0A6J1B208-F1
#
_entry.id   AF-A0A6J1B208-F1
#
_cell.length_a   1.000
_cell.length_b   1.000
_cell.length_c   1.000
_cell.angle_alpha   90.00
_cell.angle_beta   90.00
_cell.angle_gamma   90.00
#
_symmetry.space_group_name_H-M   'P 1'
#
loop_
_entity.id
_entity.type
_entity.pdbx_description
1 polymer ?
#
loop_
_entity_poly.entity_id
_entity_poly.type
_entity_poly.pdbx_seq_one_letter_code
_entity_poly.pdbx_strand_id
1 'polypeptide(L)'
;MHLLFYFFPNSTFLYSLWFSALVFADKIYRKVGEGTFGQVLECWDRETKEMVAIKVVRSIKKYREAAMMELDVLQLLGKYGRYGGHCVQLRNWFDYRNHICIVFEMLGPSLYDFLWKSNYRPFSVDLVQELGRQLLECVAFTHDLRLIHTDLKPENILFVSPAYAKIPDYKRELATRGCQNQVPSRLLIWIVLYMSIKMITPLSPQGTIEHLRIRMELPM
;
A
#
# COMPACT_ATOMS: atom_id res chain seq x y z
N MET A 1 -14.24 -21.67 16.32
CA MET A 1 -14.56 -20.60 17.27
C MET A 1 -13.52 -20.42 18.38
N HIS A 2 -12.88 -21.48 18.90
CA HIS A 2 -11.92 -21.38 20.01
C HIS A 2 -10.58 -20.67 19.73
N LEU A 3 -10.08 -20.67 18.49
CA LEU A 3 -8.81 -19.99 18.13
C LEU A 3 -8.92 -18.45 18.04
N LEU A 4 -10.12 -17.91 17.87
CA LEU A 4 -10.36 -16.47 17.69
C LEU A 4 -10.27 -15.70 19.02
N PHE A 5 -10.57 -16.36 20.16
CA PHE A 5 -10.50 -15.76 21.49
C PHE A 5 -9.08 -15.35 21.91
N TYR A 6 -8.06 -16.06 21.41
CA TYR A 6 -6.67 -15.79 21.78
C TYR A 6 -6.08 -14.55 21.11
N PHE A 7 -6.59 -14.15 19.94
CA PHE A 7 -6.03 -13.01 19.21
C PHE A 7 -6.64 -11.67 19.60
N PHE A 8 -7.92 -11.62 20.04
CA PHE A 8 -8.61 -10.36 20.32
C PHE A 8 -9.60 -10.47 21.50
N PRO A 9 -9.12 -10.58 22.75
CA PRO A 9 -9.99 -10.92 23.87
C PRO A 9 -11.14 -9.93 24.17
N ASN A 10 -11.11 -8.68 23.65
CA ASN A 10 -12.04 -7.63 24.10
C ASN A 10 -12.66 -6.72 23.01
N SER A 11 -12.79 -7.12 21.75
CA SER A 11 -13.45 -6.22 20.76
C SER A 11 -14.32 -6.95 19.73
N THR A 12 -15.64 -6.95 19.99
CA THR A 12 -16.71 -7.38 19.05
C THR A 12 -16.57 -6.76 17.66
N PHE A 13 -16.04 -5.53 17.59
CA PHE A 13 -15.76 -4.82 16.34
C PHE A 13 -14.64 -5.45 15.52
N LEU A 14 -13.56 -5.91 16.17
CA LEU A 14 -12.44 -6.57 15.48
C LEU A 14 -12.86 -7.94 14.94
N TYR A 15 -13.74 -8.64 15.66
CA TYR A 15 -14.30 -9.91 15.21
C TYR A 15 -15.13 -9.76 13.93
N SER A 16 -16.00 -8.74 13.83
CA SER A 16 -16.84 -8.59 12.64
C SER A 16 -16.01 -8.35 11.39
N LEU A 17 -14.98 -7.50 11.48
CA LEU A 17 -14.08 -7.21 10.37
C LEU A 17 -13.22 -8.42 9.98
N TRP A 18 -12.82 -9.26 10.95
CA TRP A 18 -12.14 -10.52 10.69
C TRP A 18 -13.03 -11.52 9.93
N PHE A 19 -14.29 -11.65 10.32
CA PHE A 19 -15.24 -12.54 9.62
C PHE A 19 -15.49 -12.09 8.18
N SER A 20 -15.50 -10.79 7.89
CA SER A 20 -15.67 -10.30 6.52
C SER A 20 -14.57 -10.78 5.58
N ALA A 21 -13.31 -10.82 6.03
CA ALA A 21 -12.21 -11.31 5.19
C ALA A 21 -12.24 -12.83 4.96
N LEU A 22 -12.76 -13.62 5.91
CA LEU A 22 -12.87 -15.09 5.77
C LEU A 22 -13.85 -15.54 4.69
N VAL A 23 -14.73 -14.65 4.21
CA VAL A 23 -15.63 -14.93 3.08
C VAL A 23 -14.83 -15.18 1.80
N PHE A 24 -13.71 -14.47 1.64
CA PHE A 24 -12.82 -14.57 0.49
C PHE A 24 -11.61 -15.48 0.79
N ALA A 25 -11.01 -15.33 1.97
CA ALA A 25 -9.74 -15.98 2.31
C ALA A 25 -9.92 -17.38 2.93
N ASP A 26 -8.98 -18.28 2.64
CA ASP A 26 -8.90 -19.59 3.29
C ASP A 26 -8.51 -19.42 4.76
N LYS A 27 -7.53 -18.55 4.95
CA LYS A 27 -6.90 -18.28 6.21
C LYS A 27 -6.48 -16.81 6.28
N ILE A 28 -6.75 -16.20 7.43
CA ILE A 28 -6.18 -14.91 7.81
C ILE A 28 -4.92 -15.21 8.62
N TYR A 29 -3.80 -14.58 8.25
CA TYR A 29 -2.50 -14.79 8.88
C TYR A 29 -2.25 -13.78 9.99
N ARG A 30 -2.32 -12.49 9.64
CA ARG A 30 -2.10 -11.39 10.58
C ARG A 30 -2.73 -10.10 10.10
N LYS A 31 -2.84 -9.15 11.02
CA LYS A 31 -3.14 -7.75 10.71
C LYS A 31 -1.86 -7.06 10.21
N VAL A 32 -1.94 -6.38 9.08
CA VAL A 32 -0.81 -5.63 8.48
C VAL A 32 -0.94 -4.13 8.62
N GLY A 33 -2.15 -3.62 8.84
CA GLY A 33 -2.40 -2.21 9.11
C GLY A 33 -3.74 -1.98 9.79
N GLU A 34 -3.85 -0.88 10.55
CA GLU A 34 -5.08 -0.41 11.17
C GLU A 34 -5.14 1.11 11.14
N GLY A 35 -6.33 1.66 10.94
CA GLY A 35 -6.55 3.10 11.02
C GLY A 35 -8.01 3.50 11.12
N THR A 36 -8.27 4.78 10.93
CA THR A 36 -9.60 5.39 11.02
C THR A 36 -10.63 4.72 10.11
N PHE A 37 -10.19 4.29 8.92
CA PHE A 37 -11.07 3.75 7.87
C PHE A 37 -11.35 2.25 8.00
N GLY A 38 -10.60 1.52 8.83
CA GLY A 38 -10.73 0.08 8.97
C GLY A 38 -9.40 -0.59 9.29
N GLN A 39 -9.24 -1.82 8.78
CA GLN A 39 -8.00 -2.59 8.94
C GLN A 39 -7.62 -3.28 7.65
N VAL A 40 -6.34 -3.63 7.53
CA VAL A 40 -5.79 -4.41 6.43
C VAL A 40 -5.26 -5.73 6.98
N LEU A 41 -5.66 -6.82 6.37
CA LEU A 41 -5.34 -8.18 6.78
C LEU A 41 -4.53 -8.88 5.69
N GLU A 42 -3.52 -9.64 6.10
CA GLU A 42 -2.80 -10.58 5.24
C GLU A 42 -3.54 -11.91 5.22
N CYS A 43 -3.87 -12.38 4.03
CA CYS A 43 -4.79 -13.48 3.80
C CYS A 43 -4.25 -14.42 2.71
N TRP A 44 -4.61 -15.70 2.79
CA TRP A 44 -4.42 -16.65 1.69
C TRP A 44 -5.71 -16.75 0.89
N ASP A 45 -5.66 -16.42 -0.39
CA ASP A 45 -6.79 -16.53 -1.30
C ASP A 45 -7.10 -18.01 -1.61
N ARG A 46 -8.37 -18.41 -1.42
CA ARG A 46 -8.83 -19.78 -1.67
C ARG A 46 -8.74 -20.15 -3.14
N GLU A 47 -9.02 -19.21 -4.04
CA GLU A 47 -9.20 -19.44 -5.46
C GLU A 47 -7.86 -19.35 -6.19
N THR A 48 -7.15 -18.24 -6.04
CA THR A 48 -5.89 -17.99 -6.75
C THR A 48 -4.70 -18.72 -6.14
N LYS A 49 -4.80 -19.18 -4.88
CA LYS A 49 -3.68 -19.76 -4.10
C LYS A 49 -2.50 -18.79 -3.96
N GLU A 50 -2.80 -17.51 -3.80
CA GLU A 50 -1.80 -16.45 -3.58
C GLU A 50 -2.02 -15.74 -2.24
N MET A 51 -0.95 -15.11 -1.74
CA MET A 51 -1.07 -14.17 -0.61
C MET A 51 -1.67 -12.85 -1.10
N VAL A 52 -2.66 -12.35 -0.38
CA VAL A 52 -3.35 -11.09 -0.68
C VAL A 52 -3.46 -10.19 0.56
N ALA A 53 -3.58 -8.90 0.31
CA ALA A 53 -3.94 -7.92 1.34
C ALA A 53 -5.42 -7.54 1.19
N ILE A 54 -6.21 -7.74 2.24
CA ILE A 54 -7.64 -7.39 2.26
C ILE A 54 -7.85 -6.20 3.19
N LYS A 55 -8.22 -5.05 2.61
CA LYS A 55 -8.68 -3.88 3.37
C LYS A 55 -10.17 -4.03 3.68
N VAL A 56 -10.50 -4.13 4.95
CA VAL A 56 -11.88 -4.21 5.45
C VAL A 56 -12.29 -2.85 5.99
N VAL A 57 -13.18 -2.16 5.27
CA VAL A 57 -13.66 -0.81 5.61
C VAL A 57 -14.73 -0.90 6.69
N ARG A 58 -14.74 0.04 7.65
CA ARG A 58 -15.77 0.08 8.70
C ARG A 58 -17.16 0.27 8.09
N SER A 59 -18.19 -0.32 8.71
CA SER A 59 -19.60 -0.25 8.27
C SER A 59 -20.28 1.08 8.61
N ILE A 60 -19.59 2.19 8.34
CA ILE A 60 -20.08 3.55 8.52
C ILE A 60 -20.30 4.14 7.13
N LYS A 61 -21.51 4.67 6.88
CA LYS A 61 -21.95 5.18 5.57
C LYS A 61 -20.90 6.05 4.86
N LYS A 62 -20.37 7.08 5.53
CA LYS A 62 -19.34 7.97 4.96
C LYS A 62 -18.06 7.24 4.50
N TYR A 63 -17.64 6.19 5.22
CA TYR A 63 -16.44 5.44 4.87
C TYR A 63 -16.70 4.45 3.73
N ARG A 64 -17.91 3.90 3.66
CA ARG A 64 -18.34 3.07 2.53
C ARG A 64 -18.42 3.87 1.24
N GLU A 65 -19.02 5.06 1.28
CA GLU A 65 -19.08 5.97 0.11
C GLU A 65 -17.66 6.35 -0.35
N ALA A 66 -16.77 6.66 0.59
CA ALA A 66 -15.35 6.92 0.28
C ALA A 66 -14.65 5.69 -0.34
N ALA A 67 -14.93 4.49 0.15
CA ALA A 67 -14.36 3.26 -0.38
C ALA A 67 -14.85 2.93 -1.81
N MET A 68 -16.11 3.24 -2.14
CA MET A 68 -16.62 3.08 -3.50
C MET A 68 -15.92 4.04 -4.47
N MET A 69 -15.71 5.30 -4.09
CA MET A 69 -14.93 6.24 -4.90
C MET A 69 -13.47 5.78 -5.08
N GLU A 70 -12.87 5.17 -4.06
CA GLU A 70 -11.53 4.59 -4.14
C GLU A 70 -11.49 3.41 -5.13
N LEU A 71 -12.52 2.56 -5.15
CA LEU A 71 -12.65 1.46 -6.11
C LEU A 71 -12.69 1.96 -7.56
N ASP A 72 -13.44 3.04 -7.84
CA ASP A 72 -13.51 3.62 -9.19
C ASP A 72 -12.14 4.08 -9.68
N VAL A 73 -11.37 4.73 -8.80
CA VAL A 73 -9.99 5.15 -9.07
C VAL A 73 -9.08 3.96 -9.31
N LEU A 74 -9.15 2.92 -8.46
CA LEU A 74 -8.34 1.72 -8.59
C LEU A 74 -8.62 0.95 -9.88
N GLN A 75 -9.88 0.88 -10.30
CA GLN A 75 -10.27 0.29 -11.59
C GLN A 75 -9.72 1.10 -12.77
N LEU A 76 -9.78 2.44 -12.68
CA LEU A 76 -9.19 3.33 -13.68
C LEU A 76 -7.69 3.09 -13.81
N LEU A 77 -6.98 3.04 -12.69
CA LEU A 77 -5.54 2.76 -12.64
C LEU A 77 -5.22 1.38 -13.23
N GLY A 78 -6.00 0.35 -12.90
CA GLY A 78 -5.82 -1.00 -13.47
C GLY A 78 -6.04 -1.06 -14.98
N LYS A 79 -6.96 -0.25 -15.52
CA LYS A 79 -7.24 -0.17 -16.96
C LYS A 79 -6.08 0.42 -17.75
N TYR A 80 -5.41 1.44 -17.21
CA TYR A 80 -4.32 2.15 -17.88
C TYR A 80 -2.92 1.72 -17.39
N GLY A 81 -2.83 0.95 -16.32
CA GLY A 81 -1.60 0.61 -15.60
C GLY A 81 -0.71 -0.45 -16.27
N ARG A 82 -1.11 -1.00 -17.42
CA ARG A 82 -0.29 -1.97 -18.19
C ARG A 82 1.07 -1.41 -18.67
N TYR A 83 1.32 -0.10 -18.51
CA TYR A 83 2.50 0.61 -19.02
C TYR A 83 3.30 1.36 -17.95
N GLY A 84 3.39 0.85 -16.72
CA GLY A 84 4.35 1.39 -15.74
C GLY A 84 3.75 2.30 -14.66
N GLY A 85 2.48 2.12 -14.32
CA GLY A 85 1.95 2.67 -13.08
C GLY A 85 2.49 1.83 -11.92
N HIS A 86 3.50 2.34 -11.19
CA HIS A 86 4.01 1.76 -9.94
C HIS A 86 2.96 1.88 -8.82
N CYS A 87 1.77 1.32 -9.07
CA CYS A 87 0.52 1.53 -8.36
C CYS A 87 -0.04 0.18 -7.91
N VAL A 88 -0.48 0.08 -6.66
CA VAL A 88 -1.16 -1.12 -6.13
C VAL A 88 -2.28 -1.63 -7.06
N GLN A 89 -2.29 -2.93 -7.38
CA GLN A 89 -3.33 -3.52 -8.21
C GLN A 89 -4.47 -4.02 -7.34
N LEU A 90 -5.67 -3.62 -7.75
CA LEU A 90 -6.92 -4.22 -7.32
C LEU A 90 -7.02 -5.64 -7.91
N ARG A 91 -7.16 -6.64 -7.05
CA ARG A 91 -7.41 -8.03 -7.44
C ARG A 91 -8.90 -8.34 -7.47
N ASN A 92 -9.61 -7.92 -6.42
CA ASN A 92 -11.06 -8.10 -6.30
C ASN A 92 -11.63 -7.12 -5.27
N TRP A 93 -12.95 -7.03 -5.17
CA TRP A 93 -13.64 -6.36 -4.06
C TRP A 93 -15.02 -7.00 -3.84
N PHE A 94 -15.53 -6.87 -2.63
CA PHE A 94 -16.87 -7.37 -2.27
C PHE A 94 -17.46 -6.57 -1.11
N ASP A 95 -18.79 -6.61 -0.99
CA ASP A 95 -19.50 -6.05 0.16
C ASP A 95 -20.03 -7.18 1.03
N TYR A 96 -19.66 -7.19 2.30
CA TYR A 96 -20.11 -8.19 3.25
C TYR A 96 -20.56 -7.55 4.56
N ARG A 97 -21.83 -7.76 4.94
CA ARG A 97 -22.42 -7.21 6.17
C ARG A 97 -22.17 -5.70 6.33
N ASN A 98 -22.34 -4.95 5.25
CA ASN A 98 -22.05 -3.52 5.17
C ASN A 98 -20.57 -3.15 5.37
N HIS A 99 -19.63 -4.08 5.18
CA HIS A 99 -18.21 -3.79 5.08
C HIS A 99 -17.75 -3.93 3.63
N ILE A 100 -17.31 -2.82 3.03
CA ILE A 100 -16.61 -2.87 1.75
C ILE A 100 -15.24 -3.49 2.00
N CYS A 101 -14.97 -4.60 1.34
CA CYS A 101 -13.72 -5.34 1.42
C CYS A 101 -13.02 -5.22 0.07
N ILE A 102 -11.80 -4.73 0.08
CA ILE A 102 -11.03 -4.49 -1.14
C ILE A 102 -9.76 -5.35 -1.08
N VAL A 103 -9.54 -6.15 -2.12
CA VAL A 103 -8.49 -7.17 -2.22
C VAL A 103 -7.41 -6.70 -3.16
N PHE A 104 -6.16 -6.75 -2.69
CA PHE A 104 -4.98 -6.30 -3.41
C PHE A 104 -3.93 -7.39 -3.42
N GLU A 105 -2.96 -7.25 -4.31
CA GLU A 105 -1.76 -8.06 -4.19
C GLU A 105 -1.04 -7.81 -2.86
N MET A 106 -0.38 -8.85 -2.37
CA MET A 106 0.44 -8.71 -1.18
C MET A 106 1.79 -8.08 -1.54
N LEU A 107 2.00 -6.86 -1.05
CA LEU A 107 3.27 -6.15 -1.17
C LEU A 107 4.20 -6.42 0.03
N GLY A 108 5.45 -5.99 -0.09
CA GLY A 108 6.46 -6.03 0.95
C GLY A 108 6.29 -4.95 2.03
N PRO A 109 7.31 -4.72 2.87
CA PRO A 109 7.26 -3.68 3.90
C PRO A 109 7.10 -2.29 3.29
N SER A 110 6.66 -1.31 4.08
CA SER A 110 6.74 0.10 3.67
C SER A 110 8.20 0.60 3.70
N LEU A 111 8.46 1.71 3.00
CA LEU A 111 9.75 2.40 3.06
C LEU A 111 10.05 2.87 4.48
N TYR A 112 9.02 3.29 5.22
CA TYR A 112 9.12 3.59 6.64
C TYR A 112 9.57 2.38 7.46
N ASP A 113 8.91 1.23 7.31
CA ASP A 113 9.28 0.00 8.02
C ASP A 113 10.71 -0.45 7.70
N PHE A 114 11.14 -0.25 6.44
CA PHE A 114 12.50 -0.55 6.02
C PHE A 114 13.51 0.37 6.73
N LEU A 115 13.26 1.68 6.72
CA LEU A 115 14.10 2.66 7.42
C LEU A 115 14.20 2.34 8.91
N TRP A 116 13.06 2.12 9.56
CA TRP A 116 13.00 1.73 10.97
C TRP A 116 13.85 0.49 11.27
N LYS A 117 13.66 -0.60 10.52
CA LYS A 117 14.41 -1.85 10.71
C LYS A 117 15.91 -1.70 10.43
N SER A 118 16.28 -0.77 9.54
CA SER A 118 17.68 -0.44 9.26
C SER A 118 18.32 0.48 10.30
N ASN A 119 17.59 0.87 11.36
CA ASN A 119 17.98 1.90 12.33
C ASN A 119 18.27 3.25 11.64
N TYR A 120 17.37 3.64 10.73
CA TYR A 120 17.43 4.88 9.94
C TYR A 120 18.75 5.09 9.21
N ARG A 121 19.39 3.99 8.77
CA ARG A 121 20.59 4.10 7.94
C ARG A 121 20.23 4.77 6.62
N PRO A 122 21.03 5.74 6.16
CA PRO A 122 20.77 6.40 4.89
C PRO A 122 20.91 5.39 3.75
N PHE A 123 20.09 5.59 2.72
CA PHE A 123 20.22 4.87 1.46
C PHE A 123 21.46 5.32 0.69
N SER A 124 21.99 4.44 -0.17
CA SER A 124 22.98 4.87 -1.17
C SER A 124 22.35 5.86 -2.14
N VAL A 125 23.17 6.74 -2.72
CA VAL A 125 22.71 7.73 -3.72
C VAL A 125 22.02 7.04 -4.88
N ASP A 126 22.55 5.91 -5.35
CA ASP A 126 21.96 5.13 -6.45
C ASP A 126 20.54 4.64 -6.10
N LEU A 127 20.33 4.18 -4.86
CA LEU A 127 19.01 3.74 -4.40
C LEU A 127 18.04 4.91 -4.26
N VAL A 128 18.49 6.06 -3.75
CA VAL A 128 17.66 7.27 -3.68
C VAL A 128 17.23 7.72 -5.08
N GLN A 129 18.15 7.70 -6.06
CA GLN A 129 17.85 8.07 -7.45
C GLN A 129 16.81 7.12 -8.06
N GLU A 130 16.96 5.81 -7.85
CA GLU A 130 16.03 4.83 -8.38
C GLU A 130 14.64 4.92 -7.75
N LEU A 131 14.57 5.11 -6.43
CA LEU A 131 13.31 5.37 -5.71
C LEU A 131 12.64 6.67 -6.20
N GLY A 132 13.42 7.73 -6.39
CA GLY A 132 12.95 9.01 -6.91
C GLY A 132 12.40 8.89 -8.32
N ARG A 133 13.09 8.16 -9.21
CA ARG A 133 12.64 7.90 -10.59
C ARG A 133 11.29 7.19 -10.61
N GLN A 134 11.15 6.09 -9.87
CA GLN A 134 9.90 5.32 -9.83
C GLN A 134 8.75 6.13 -9.21
N LEU A 135 9.02 6.91 -8.16
CA LEU A 135 8.03 7.81 -7.56
C LEU A 135 7.52 8.84 -8.57
N LEU A 136 8.43 9.49 -9.30
CA LEU A 136 8.08 10.48 -10.31
C LEU A 136 7.31 9.87 -11.49
N GLU A 137 7.67 8.67 -11.93
CA GLU A 137 6.93 7.93 -12.96
C GLU A 137 5.49 7.63 -12.52
N CYS A 138 5.31 7.19 -11.27
CA CYS A 138 3.98 6.95 -10.72
C CYS A 138 3.17 8.24 -10.65
N VAL A 139 3.77 9.35 -10.18
CA VAL A 139 3.09 10.64 -10.08
C VAL A 139 2.70 11.15 -11.47
N ALA A 140 3.60 11.10 -12.45
CA ALA A 140 3.34 11.47 -13.83
C ALA A 140 2.16 10.66 -14.40
N PHE A 141 2.19 9.33 -14.25
CA PHE A 141 1.09 8.46 -14.66
C PHE A 141 -0.26 8.84 -14.02
N THR A 142 -0.28 9.11 -12.71
CA THR A 142 -1.53 9.53 -12.05
C THR A 142 -2.01 10.89 -12.55
N HIS A 143 -1.10 11.82 -12.85
CA HIS A 143 -1.43 13.15 -13.38
C HIS A 143 -1.99 13.07 -14.80
N ASP A 144 -1.50 12.16 -15.65
CA ASP A 144 -2.05 11.90 -16.99
C ASP A 144 -3.52 11.43 -16.91
N LEU A 145 -3.87 10.74 -15.82
CA LEU A 145 -5.24 10.33 -15.51
C LEU A 145 -6.05 11.39 -14.75
N ARG A 146 -5.50 12.61 -14.56
CA ARG A 146 -6.08 13.71 -13.77
C ARG A 146 -6.39 13.34 -12.32
N LEU A 147 -5.54 12.49 -11.75
CA LEU A 147 -5.58 12.07 -10.35
C LEU A 147 -4.43 12.73 -9.59
N ILE A 148 -4.67 13.15 -8.35
CA ILE A 148 -3.61 13.65 -7.44
C ILE A 148 -3.55 12.75 -6.22
N HIS A 149 -2.36 12.29 -5.88
CA HIS A 149 -2.11 11.66 -4.58
C HIS A 149 -1.86 12.74 -3.50
N THR A 150 -2.73 12.84 -2.50
CA THR A 150 -2.67 13.88 -1.47
C THR A 150 -1.93 13.50 -0.18
N ASP A 151 -1.38 12.28 -0.10
CA ASP A 151 -0.72 11.74 1.12
C ASP A 151 0.52 10.91 0.78
N LEU A 152 1.40 11.44 -0.08
CA LEU A 152 2.67 10.77 -0.38
C LEU A 152 3.61 10.86 0.82
N LYS A 153 3.88 9.71 1.44
CA LYS A 153 4.76 9.55 2.60
C LYS A 153 5.41 8.16 2.61
N PRO A 154 6.53 7.95 3.32
CA PRO A 154 7.25 6.66 3.32
C PRO A 154 6.39 5.45 3.71
N GLU A 155 5.34 5.64 4.50
CA GLU A 155 4.39 4.61 4.93
C GLU A 155 3.51 4.11 3.77
N ASN A 156 3.28 4.96 2.76
CA ASN A 156 2.46 4.66 1.58
C ASN A 156 3.32 4.25 0.36
N ILE A 157 4.63 4.09 0.53
CA ILE A 157 5.54 3.56 -0.50
C ILE A 157 5.95 2.17 -0.04
N LEU A 158 5.50 1.12 -0.74
CA LEU A 158 5.79 -0.25 -0.36
C LEU A 158 6.71 -0.89 -1.40
N PHE A 159 7.50 -1.86 -0.97
CA PHE A 159 8.28 -2.66 -1.89
C PHE A 159 7.40 -3.72 -2.58
N VAL A 160 7.69 -4.07 -3.83
CA VAL A 160 6.95 -5.13 -4.56
C VAL A 160 7.08 -6.49 -3.89
N SER A 161 8.29 -6.82 -3.43
CA SER A 161 8.54 -8.17 -2.92
C SER A 161 8.56 -8.19 -1.39
N PRO A 162 7.86 -9.15 -0.76
CA PRO A 162 8.07 -9.48 0.65
C PRO A 162 9.52 -9.87 0.96
N ALA A 163 10.31 -10.28 -0.03
CA ALA A 163 11.73 -10.62 0.13
C ALA A 163 12.58 -9.45 0.65
N TYR A 164 12.17 -8.20 0.35
CA TYR A 164 12.84 -6.99 0.88
C TYR A 164 12.71 -6.82 2.40
N ALA A 165 11.89 -7.64 3.07
CA ALA A 165 11.87 -7.71 4.53
C ALA A 165 13.15 -8.35 5.12
N LYS A 166 13.91 -9.10 4.32
CA LYS A 166 15.21 -9.68 4.68
C LYS A 166 16.30 -8.71 4.23
N ILE A 167 16.64 -7.76 5.10
CA ILE A 167 17.73 -6.82 4.87
C ILE A 167 19.04 -7.62 4.67
N PRO A 168 19.82 -7.39 3.60
CA PRO A 168 21.20 -7.87 3.54
C PRO A 168 21.99 -7.18 4.64
N ASP A 169 22.66 -7.95 5.49
CA ASP A 169 23.58 -7.43 6.50
C ASP A 169 24.66 -6.57 5.81
N TYR A 170 24.47 -5.25 5.78
CA TYR A 170 25.37 -4.28 5.16
C TYR A 170 26.79 -4.31 5.78
N LYS A 171 26.97 -5.03 6.91
CA LYS A 171 28.24 -5.19 7.61
C LYS A 171 29.22 -6.16 6.94
N ARG A 172 28.80 -7.06 6.04
CA ARG A 172 29.70 -8.13 5.53
C ARG A 172 30.30 -7.91 4.14
N GLU A 173 29.77 -6.99 3.33
CA GLU A 173 30.17 -6.86 1.92
C GLU A 173 31.33 -5.89 1.65
N LEU A 174 31.70 -5.02 2.60
CA LEU A 174 32.87 -4.13 2.42
C LEU A 174 34.22 -4.84 2.65
N ALA A 175 34.22 -6.06 3.18
CA ALA A 175 35.44 -6.76 3.58
C ALA A 175 35.93 -7.83 2.59
N THR A 176 35.17 -8.17 1.55
CA THR A 176 35.59 -9.19 0.58
C THR A 176 35.52 -8.66 -0.85
N ARG A 177 36.71 -8.52 -1.44
CA ARG A 177 36.93 -8.15 -2.84
C ARG A 177 36.19 -9.13 -3.76
N GLY A 178 35.44 -8.60 -4.72
CA GLY A 178 35.14 -9.27 -5.98
C GLY A 178 33.95 -10.25 -5.98
N CYS A 179 32.76 -9.80 -5.56
CA CYS A 179 31.49 -10.39 -5.98
C CYS A 179 30.45 -9.27 -6.12
N GLN A 180 29.63 -9.36 -7.15
CA GLN A 180 28.69 -8.33 -7.57
C GLN A 180 27.76 -7.89 -6.42
N ASN A 181 27.81 -6.60 -6.08
CA ASN A 181 26.81 -5.93 -5.26
C ASN A 181 25.44 -6.12 -5.93
N GLN A 182 24.64 -7.08 -5.48
CA GLN A 182 23.27 -7.22 -5.93
C GLN A 182 22.32 -6.71 -4.85
N VAL A 183 22.25 -5.38 -4.74
CA VAL A 183 20.94 -4.76 -4.55
C VAL A 183 20.11 -5.25 -5.74
N PRO A 184 18.96 -5.94 -5.56
CA PRO A 184 18.23 -6.53 -6.67
C PRO A 184 17.99 -5.46 -7.73
N SER A 185 18.40 -5.73 -8.97
CA SER A 185 18.49 -4.76 -10.07
C SER A 185 17.14 -4.16 -10.51
N ARG A 186 16.06 -4.43 -9.77
CA ARG A 186 14.71 -3.89 -9.95
C ARG A 186 14.04 -3.83 -8.59
N LEU A 187 14.48 -2.88 -7.77
CA LEU A 187 13.81 -2.54 -6.52
C LEU A 187 12.54 -1.77 -6.88
N LEU A 188 11.53 -2.50 -7.34
CA LEU A 188 10.24 -1.93 -7.69
C LEU A 188 9.56 -1.55 -6.38
N ILE A 189 9.33 -0.25 -6.20
CA ILE A 189 8.42 0.28 -5.20
C ILE A 189 7.07 0.48 -5.86
N TRP A 190 6.03 0.11 -5.14
CA TRP A 190 4.67 0.41 -5.52
C TRP A 190 4.12 1.41 -4.52
N ILE A 191 3.61 2.51 -5.04
CA ILE A 191 2.85 3.44 -4.24
C ILE A 191 1.55 2.73 -3.89
N VAL A 192 1.36 2.52 -2.60
CA VAL A 192 0.09 2.12 -2.03
C VAL A 192 -0.79 3.34 -2.09
N LEU A 193 -1.52 3.42 -3.20
CA LEU A 193 -2.52 4.41 -3.50
C LEU A 193 -3.78 4.16 -2.66
N TYR A 194 -3.63 4.12 -1.34
CA TYR A 194 -4.77 4.06 -0.47
C TYR A 194 -4.96 5.37 0.29
N MET A 195 -6.22 5.79 0.29
CA MET A 195 -6.81 6.84 1.13
C MET A 195 -6.50 8.30 0.78
N SER A 196 -5.97 8.62 -0.40
CA SER A 196 -5.72 10.03 -0.73
C SER A 196 -5.68 10.39 -2.21
N ILE A 197 -6.29 9.60 -3.09
CA ILE A 197 -6.45 10.08 -4.47
C ILE A 197 -7.70 10.93 -4.58
N LYS A 198 -7.53 12.17 -5.04
CA LYS A 198 -8.63 13.05 -5.45
C LYS A 198 -8.57 13.26 -6.95
N MET A 199 -9.72 13.21 -7.62
CA MET A 199 -9.83 13.73 -8.98
C MET A 199 -9.54 15.21 -8.96
N ILE A 200 -8.77 15.68 -9.94
CA ILE A 200 -8.71 17.11 -10.26
C ILE A 200 -10.07 17.45 -10.86
N THR A 201 -11.00 17.97 -10.06
CA THR A 201 -12.15 18.67 -10.63
C THR A 201 -11.59 19.82 -11.48
N PRO A 202 -12.10 20.05 -12.70
CA PRO A 202 -11.63 21.17 -13.50
C PRO A 202 -11.73 22.43 -12.65
N LEU A 203 -10.59 23.11 -12.49
CA LEU A 203 -10.54 24.41 -11.84
C LEU A 203 -11.67 25.25 -12.43
N SER A 204 -12.50 25.85 -11.57
CA SER A 204 -13.33 26.94 -12.06
C SER A 204 -12.39 27.94 -12.75
N PRO A 205 -12.84 28.69 -13.77
CA PRO A 205 -11.96 29.56 -14.57
C PRO A 205 -11.18 30.64 -13.79
N GLN A 206 -11.33 30.70 -12.46
CA GLN A 206 -10.78 31.71 -11.56
C GLN A 206 -9.91 31.15 -10.42
N GLY A 207 -9.56 29.85 -10.40
CA GLY A 207 -8.81 29.25 -9.29
C GLY A 207 -7.29 29.23 -9.49
N THR A 208 -6.59 30.15 -8.82
CA THR A 208 -5.12 30.20 -8.69
C THR A 208 -4.55 28.90 -8.08
N ILE A 209 -3.37 28.47 -8.57
CA ILE A 209 -2.58 27.35 -8.05
C ILE A 209 -2.06 27.70 -6.63
N GLU A 210 -2.86 27.54 -5.58
CA GLU A 210 -2.43 27.92 -4.22
C GLU A 210 -2.18 26.78 -3.22
N HIS A 211 -2.31 25.49 -3.57
CA HIS A 211 -2.13 24.43 -2.55
C HIS A 211 -1.38 23.17 -3.00
N LEU A 212 -0.28 23.33 -3.74
CA LEU A 212 0.67 22.23 -4.00
C LEU A 212 1.94 22.40 -3.16
N ARG A 213 1.89 21.95 -1.90
CA ARG A 213 3.08 21.74 -1.08
C ARG A 213 3.26 20.24 -0.89
N ILE A 214 4.18 19.64 -1.65
CA ILE A 214 4.73 18.31 -1.33
C ILE A 214 5.47 18.50 0.00
N ARG A 215 4.85 18.13 1.12
CA ARG A 215 5.49 18.17 2.43
C ARG A 215 6.11 16.79 2.68
N MET A 216 7.37 16.62 2.25
CA MET A 216 8.19 15.52 2.76
C MET A 216 8.57 15.85 4.20
N GLU A 217 7.69 15.58 5.15
CA GLU A 217 8.06 15.61 6.57
C GLU A 217 8.80 14.30 6.87
N LEU A 218 10.12 14.41 7.04
CA LEU A 218 10.90 13.36 7.69
C LEU A 218 10.49 13.35 9.17
N PRO A 219 10.14 12.19 9.76
CA PRO A 219 9.94 12.11 11.20
C PRO A 219 11.27 12.46 11.89
N MET A 220 11.21 13.41 12.82
CA MET A 220 12.34 13.73 13.71
C MET A 220 12.63 12.58 14.67
#